data_AF-A0A7X6YK04-F1
#
_entry.id   AF-A0A7X6YK04-F1
#
_cell.length_a   1.000
_cell.length_b   1.000
_cell.length_c   1.000
_cell.angle_alpha   90.00
_cell.angle_beta   90.00
_cell.angle_gamma   90.00
#
_symmetry.space_group_name_H-M   'P 1'
#
loop_
_entity.id
_entity.type
_entity.pdbx_description
1 polymer ?
#
loop_
_entity_poly.entity_id
_entity_poly.type
_entity_poly.pdbx_seq_one_letter_code
_entity_poly.pdbx_strand_id
1 'polypeptide(L)'
;DMPADDKLIMLAFTRLNAIKEVVTRNGTLKADFFRDIWQVETVRKGFDNKEIYYLEVIIKDGCEKGIFHLKNIKQTAEILHYAFKGLEVPTIRGALKLDYSKKSDRELISNLIFKGLYSQ
;
A
#
# COMPACT_ATOMS: atom_id res chain seq x y z
N ASP A 1 9.55 -9.68 17.43
CA ASP A 1 8.79 -8.68 16.66
C ASP A 1 9.24 -8.66 15.21
N MET A 2 8.29 -8.47 14.30
CA MET A 2 8.58 -8.29 12.87
C MET A 2 9.27 -6.93 12.64
N PRO A 3 10.36 -6.87 11.84
CA PRO A 3 11.00 -5.62 11.42
C PRO A 3 10.05 -4.65 10.70
N ALA A 4 10.34 -3.35 10.78
CA ALA A 4 9.46 -2.31 10.24
C ALA A 4 9.38 -2.31 8.70
N ASP A 5 10.48 -2.63 8.03
CA ASP A 5 10.58 -2.87 6.60
C ASP A 5 9.72 -4.06 6.16
N ASP A 6 9.81 -5.18 6.86
CA ASP A 6 8.95 -6.35 6.59
C ASP A 6 7.45 -6.02 6.78
N LYS A 7 7.11 -5.24 7.82
CA LYS A 7 5.74 -4.78 8.06
C LYS A 7 5.21 -3.91 6.92
N LEU A 8 6.03 -2.99 6.38
CA LEU A 8 5.63 -2.13 5.26
C LEU A 8 5.34 -2.95 3.99
N ILE A 9 6.22 -3.91 3.67
CA ILE A 9 6.02 -4.79 2.53
C ILE A 9 4.77 -5.63 2.73
N MET A 10 4.61 -6.26 3.90
CA MET A 10 3.41 -7.05 4.19
C MET A 10 2.14 -6.22 4.07
N LEU A 11 2.10 -5.01 4.64
CA LEU A 11 0.94 -4.11 4.54
C LEU A 11 0.59 -3.81 3.08
N ALA A 12 1.58 -3.46 2.25
CA ALA A 12 1.36 -3.13 0.84
C ALA A 12 0.66 -4.27 0.08
N PHE A 13 1.16 -5.51 0.22
CA PHE A 13 0.59 -6.66 -0.47
C PHE A 13 -0.76 -7.10 0.12
N THR A 14 -0.89 -7.12 1.45
CA THR A 14 -2.15 -7.48 2.11
C THR A 14 -3.27 -6.54 1.70
N ARG A 15 -2.98 -5.23 1.66
CA ARG A 15 -3.93 -4.21 1.19
C ARG A 15 -4.38 -4.46 -0.25
N LEU A 16 -3.43 -4.65 -1.17
CA LEU A 16 -3.74 -4.85 -2.60
C LEU A 16 -4.52 -6.15 -2.86
N ASN A 17 -4.22 -7.22 -2.12
CA ASN A 17 -4.99 -8.45 -2.19
C ASN A 17 -6.40 -8.29 -1.64
N ALA A 18 -6.55 -7.66 -0.46
CA ALA A 18 -7.85 -7.45 0.15
C ALA A 18 -8.79 -6.65 -0.76
N ILE A 19 -8.31 -5.57 -1.38
CA ILE A 19 -9.16 -4.78 -2.27
C ILE A 19 -9.51 -5.53 -3.55
N LYS A 20 -8.56 -6.28 -4.13
CA LYS A 20 -8.82 -7.11 -5.30
C LYS A 20 -9.89 -8.16 -4.99
N GLU A 21 -9.79 -8.85 -3.86
CA GLU A 21 -10.77 -9.86 -3.47
C GLU A 21 -12.16 -9.26 -3.22
N VAL A 22 -12.24 -8.17 -2.47
CA VAL A 22 -13.52 -7.51 -2.15
C VAL A 22 -14.21 -7.02 -3.42
N VAL A 23 -13.47 -6.43 -4.36
CA VAL A 23 -14.06 -5.89 -5.60
C VAL A 23 -14.37 -6.99 -6.61
N THR A 24 -13.53 -8.02 -6.74
CA THR A 24 -13.76 -9.09 -7.72
C THR A 24 -14.88 -10.05 -7.31
N ARG A 25 -15.06 -10.31 -6.01
CA ARG A 25 -16.13 -11.17 -5.50
C ARG A 25 -17.51 -10.49 -5.54
N ASN A 26 -17.54 -9.17 -5.52
CA ASN A 26 -18.78 -8.39 -5.51
C ASN A 26 -18.96 -7.66 -6.84
N GLY A 27 -19.67 -8.29 -7.79
CA GLY A 27 -19.87 -7.74 -9.15
C GLY A 27 -20.51 -6.35 -9.19
N THR A 28 -21.37 -6.03 -8.22
CA THR A 28 -21.97 -4.70 -8.04
C THR A 28 -20.94 -3.67 -7.58
N LEU A 29 -20.14 -4.00 -6.55
CA LEU A 29 -19.03 -3.16 -6.09
C LEU A 29 -18.02 -2.90 -7.22
N LYS A 30 -17.76 -3.88 -8.10
CA LYS A 30 -16.93 -3.65 -9.28
C LYS A 30 -17.54 -2.60 -10.22
N ALA A 31 -18.84 -2.69 -10.49
CA ALA A 31 -19.52 -1.72 -11.35
C ALA A 31 -19.56 -0.32 -10.71
N ASP A 32 -19.89 -0.23 -9.41
CA ASP A 32 -19.98 1.02 -8.67
C ASP A 32 -18.60 1.67 -8.47
N PHE A 33 -17.56 0.86 -8.21
CA PHE A 33 -16.17 1.33 -8.07
C PHE A 33 -15.67 2.10 -9.28
N PHE A 34 -16.06 1.68 -10.49
CA PHE A 34 -15.66 2.35 -11.73
C PHE A 34 -16.68 3.38 -12.23
N ARG A 35 -17.93 3.34 -11.75
CA ARG A 35 -18.98 4.27 -12.16
C ARG A 35 -18.96 5.57 -11.36
N ASP A 36 -18.74 5.49 -10.05
CA ASP A 36 -18.71 6.66 -9.17
C ASP A 36 -17.50 6.60 -8.22
N ILE A 37 -16.33 6.94 -8.78
CA ILE A 37 -15.08 7.00 -8.03
C ILE A 37 -15.19 8.03 -6.90
N TRP A 38 -15.89 9.15 -7.11
CA TRP A 38 -16.02 10.20 -6.09
C TRP A 38 -16.77 9.72 -4.84
N GLN A 39 -17.87 8.99 -5.02
CA GLN A 39 -18.61 8.40 -3.91
C GLN A 39 -17.75 7.37 -3.16
N VAL A 40 -17.03 6.52 -3.90
CA VAL A 40 -16.13 5.50 -3.34
C VAL A 40 -15.05 6.16 -2.49
N GLU A 41 -14.39 7.18 -3.01
CA GLU A 41 -13.34 7.92 -2.31
C GLU A 41 -13.89 8.60 -1.05
N THR A 42 -15.10 9.17 -1.12
CA THR A 42 -15.75 9.82 0.02
C THR A 42 -16.03 8.85 1.16
N VAL A 43 -16.59 7.68 0.84
CA VAL A 43 -16.88 6.62 1.84
C VAL A 43 -15.58 6.04 2.41
N ARG A 44 -14.50 6.02 1.62
CA ARG A 44 -13.23 5.42 2.00
C ARG A 44 -12.29 6.34 2.78
N LYS A 45 -12.57 7.64 2.85
CA LYS A 45 -11.74 8.63 3.57
C LYS A 45 -11.40 8.23 5.02
N GLY A 46 -12.34 7.59 5.73
CA GLY A 46 -12.09 7.09 7.08
C GLY A 46 -11.09 5.93 7.15
N PHE A 47 -11.08 5.07 6.12
CA PHE A 47 -10.11 3.99 5.99
C PHE A 47 -8.74 4.53 5.60
N ASP A 48 -8.70 5.52 4.70
CA ASP A 48 -7.46 6.18 4.27
C ASP A 48 -6.72 6.79 5.47
N ASN A 49 -7.42 7.54 6.32
CA ASN A 49 -6.84 8.13 7.53
C ASN A 49 -6.27 7.08 8.49
N LYS A 50 -6.97 5.93 8.64
CA LYS A 50 -6.50 4.83 9.49
C LYS A 50 -5.25 4.16 8.92
N GLU A 51 -5.20 3.95 7.61
CA GLU A 51 -4.04 3.37 6.96
C GLU A 51 -2.82 4.29 7.05
N ILE A 52 -2.99 5.60 6.83
CA ILE A 52 -1.92 6.59 7.02
C ILE A 52 -1.39 6.52 8.45
N TYR A 53 -2.27 6.47 9.46
CA TYR A 53 -1.86 6.31 10.85
C TYR A 53 -1.04 5.02 11.09
N TYR A 54 -1.46 3.88 10.53
CA TYR A 54 -0.68 2.64 10.66
C TYR A 54 0.68 2.73 9.98
N LEU A 55 0.76 3.35 8.80
CA LEU A 55 2.03 3.61 8.12
C LEU A 55 2.93 4.51 8.98
N GLU A 56 2.40 5.58 9.58
CA GLU A 56 3.16 6.45 10.48
C GLU A 56 3.74 5.67 11.66
N VAL A 57 2.94 4.80 12.29
CA VAL A 57 3.37 3.97 13.43
C VAL A 57 4.49 3.01 13.01
N ILE A 58 4.35 2.33 11.87
CA ILE A 58 5.37 1.40 11.37
C ILE A 58 6.67 2.14 11.03
N ILE A 59 6.57 3.28 10.34
CA ILE A 59 7.73 4.08 9.96
C ILE A 59 8.44 4.64 11.20
N LYS A 60 7.67 5.12 12.18
CA LYS A 60 8.22 5.63 13.45
C LYS A 60 8.98 4.55 14.20
N ASP A 61 8.42 3.34 14.33
CA ASP A 61 9.10 2.18 14.93
C ASP A 61 10.43 1.86 14.20
N GLY A 62 10.42 1.95 12.86
CA GLY A 62 11.63 1.77 12.05
C GLY A 62 12.68 2.85 12.25
N CYS A 63 12.29 4.12 12.41
CA CYS A 63 13.20 5.22 12.74
C CYS A 63 13.79 5.07 14.15
N GLU A 64 12.97 4.74 15.15
CA GLU A 64 13.40 4.54 16.54
C GLU A 64 14.41 3.38 16.67
N LYS A 65 14.27 2.36 15.83
CA LYS A 65 15.18 1.21 15.75
C LYS A 65 16.37 1.41 14.80
N GLY A 66 16.50 2.58 14.17
CA GLY A 66 17.58 2.92 13.25
C GLY A 66 17.53 2.22 11.88
N ILE A 67 16.40 1.59 11.53
CA ILE A 67 16.16 0.94 10.24
C ILE A 67 15.95 2.00 9.15
N PHE A 68 15.21 3.07 9.47
CA PHE A 68 14.90 4.16 8.55
C PHE A 68 15.51 5.48 8.99
N HIS A 69 15.87 6.31 8.01
CA HIS A 69 16.38 7.66 8.22
C HIS A 69 15.54 8.64 7.39
N LEU A 70 14.44 9.12 7.98
CA LEU A 70 13.46 9.97 7.29
C LEU A 70 13.34 11.33 7.98
N LYS A 71 13.16 12.40 7.20
CA LYS A 71 12.99 13.76 7.72
C LYS A 71 11.56 14.04 8.19
N ASN A 72 10.55 13.45 7.56
CA ASN A 72 9.13 13.71 7.86
C ASN A 72 8.31 12.42 7.76
N ILE A 73 8.06 11.78 8.91
CA ILE A 73 7.34 10.50 9.01
C ILE A 73 5.92 10.60 8.44
N LYS A 74 5.18 11.64 8.86
CA LYS A 74 3.78 11.85 8.44
C LYS A 74 3.66 11.99 6.93
N GLN A 75 4.47 12.88 6.35
CA GLN A 75 4.42 13.11 4.91
C GLN A 75 4.85 11.86 4.12
N THR A 76 5.82 11.08 4.61
CA THR A 76 6.18 9.80 3.99
C THR A 76 5.03 8.79 4.05
N ALA A 77 4.33 8.70 5.17
CA ALA A 77 3.17 7.81 5.32
C ALA A 77 2.03 8.19 4.36
N GLU A 78 1.72 9.48 4.23
CA GLU A 78 0.73 10.00 3.28
C GLU A 78 1.11 9.65 1.83
N ILE A 79 2.37 9.87 1.44
CA ILE A 79 2.86 9.54 0.09
C ILE A 79 2.75 8.04 -0.18
N LEU A 80 3.15 7.19 0.77
CA LEU A 80 3.04 5.74 0.62
C LEU A 80 1.58 5.29 0.48
N HIS A 81 0.68 5.83 1.31
CA HIS A 81 -0.75 5.52 1.22
C HIS A 81 -1.29 5.81 -0.19
N TYR A 82 -1.03 7.01 -0.73
CA TYR A 82 -1.52 7.40 -2.06
C TYR A 82 -0.83 6.63 -3.19
N ALA A 83 0.45 6.30 -3.06
CA ALA A 83 1.16 5.46 -4.02
C ALA A 83 0.52 4.07 -4.13
N PHE A 84 0.27 3.41 -2.99
CA PHE A 84 -0.44 2.12 -2.96
C PHE A 84 -1.89 2.24 -3.45
N LYS A 85 -2.57 3.34 -3.14
CA LYS A 85 -3.93 3.62 -3.64
C LYS A 85 -3.98 3.67 -5.16
N GLY A 86 -2.99 4.31 -5.78
CA GLY A 86 -2.85 4.36 -7.24
C GLY A 86 -2.71 2.98 -7.90
N LEU A 87 -2.23 1.97 -7.17
CA LEU A 87 -2.07 0.60 -7.67
C LEU A 87 -3.36 -0.23 -7.59
N GLU A 88 -4.40 0.24 -6.91
CA GLU A 88 -5.64 -0.53 -6.70
C GLU A 88 -6.34 -0.84 -8.04
N VAL A 89 -6.55 0.16 -8.89
CA VAL A 89 -7.19 0.01 -10.20
C VAL A 89 -6.48 -1.01 -11.10
N PRO A 90 -5.16 -0.88 -11.38
CA PRO A 90 -4.47 -1.86 -12.23
C PRO A 90 -4.43 -3.26 -11.59
N THR A 91 -4.42 -3.36 -10.26
CA THR A 91 -4.50 -4.64 -9.54
C THR A 91 -5.86 -5.31 -9.71
N ILE A 92 -6.96 -4.56 -9.52
CA ILE A 92 -8.34 -5.04 -9.70
C ILE A 92 -8.60 -5.48 -11.14
N ARG A 93 -8.09 -4.71 -12.12
CA ARG A 93 -8.22 -5.03 -13.55
C ARG A 93 -7.31 -6.17 -13.99
N GLY A 94 -6.38 -6.63 -13.14
CA GLY A 94 -5.42 -7.68 -13.46
C GLY A 94 -4.28 -7.25 -14.40
N ALA A 95 -4.12 -5.95 -14.63
CA ALA A 95 -2.98 -5.38 -15.36
C ALA A 95 -1.70 -5.44 -14.52
N LEU A 96 -1.83 -5.37 -13.19
CA LEU A 96 -0.76 -5.58 -12.23
C LEU A 96 -1.02 -6.89 -11.46
N LYS A 97 -0.07 -7.82 -11.52
CA LYS A 97 -0.15 -9.14 -10.87
C LYS A 97 0.97 -9.31 -9.86
N LEU A 98 0.83 -8.60 -8.74
CA LEU A 98 1.73 -8.73 -7.59
C LEU A 98 1.26 -9.87 -6.69
N ASP A 99 2.20 -10.68 -6.21
CA ASP A 99 1.94 -11.79 -5.30
C ASP A 99 2.98 -11.81 -4.16
N TYR A 100 2.50 -11.67 -2.92
CA TYR A 100 3.36 -11.66 -1.74
C TYR A 100 4.16 -12.95 -1.57
N SER A 101 3.65 -14.09 -2.06
CA SER A 101 4.37 -15.37 -1.98
C SER A 101 5.58 -15.42 -2.92
N LYS A 102 5.59 -14.58 -3.97
CA LYS A 102 6.68 -14.52 -4.94
C LYS A 102 7.80 -13.62 -4.42
N LYS A 103 8.97 -14.21 -4.27
CA LYS A 103 10.18 -13.50 -3.84
C LYS A 103 10.52 -12.32 -4.77
N SER A 104 10.41 -12.51 -6.08
CA SER A 104 10.67 -11.47 -7.09
C SER A 104 9.81 -10.22 -6.90
N ASP A 105 8.53 -10.40 -6.57
CA ASP A 105 7.58 -9.29 -6.43
C ASP A 105 7.87 -8.54 -5.13
N ARG A 106 8.16 -9.27 -4.04
CA ARG A 106 8.59 -8.67 -2.78
C ARG A 106 9.88 -7.85 -2.95
N GLU A 107 10.85 -8.38 -3.68
CA GLU A 107 12.11 -7.67 -3.97
C GLU A 107 11.89 -6.43 -4.84
N LEU A 108 11.03 -6.52 -5.86
CA LEU A 108 10.68 -5.37 -6.70
C LEU A 108 10.09 -4.22 -5.87
N ILE A 109 9.06 -4.52 -5.06
CA ILE A 109 8.39 -3.52 -4.23
C ILE A 109 9.34 -2.99 -3.13
N SER A 110 10.12 -3.87 -2.51
CA SER A 110 11.12 -3.49 -1.51
C SER A 110 12.17 -2.53 -2.08
N ASN A 111 12.74 -2.85 -3.24
CA ASN A 111 13.72 -1.99 -3.91
C ASN A 111 13.10 -0.63 -4.25
N LEU A 112 11.89 -0.61 -4.82
CA LEU A 112 11.23 0.64 -5.18
C LEU A 112 10.93 1.53 -3.96
N ILE A 113 10.47 0.95 -2.85
CA ILE A 113 10.13 1.70 -1.64
C ILE A 113 11.38 2.20 -0.91
N PHE A 114 12.39 1.36 -0.73
CA PHE A 114 13.53 1.68 0.14
C PHE A 114 14.73 2.27 -0.60
N LYS A 115 14.85 2.01 -1.90
CA LYS A 115 15.99 2.46 -2.73
C LYS A 115 15.55 3.33 -3.92
N GLY A 116 14.28 3.25 -4.32
CA GLY A 116 13.78 3.94 -5.50
C GLY A 116 14.32 3.32 -6.79
N LEU A 117 14.95 4.14 -7.62
CA LEU A 117 15.51 3.74 -8.93
C LEU A 117 17.04 3.83 -9.00
N TYR A 118 17.70 4.24 -7.91
CA TYR A 118 19.14 4.34 -7.90
C TYR A 118 19.77 2.94 -7.98
N SER A 119 20.80 2.79 -8.82
CA SER A 119 21.70 1.64 -8.72
C SER A 119 22.53 1.82 -7.46
N GLN A 120 22.18 1.11 -6.39
CA GLN A 120 23.09 0.90 -5.28
C GLN A 120 24.11 -0.17 -5.63
#